data_AF-A0A183E582-F1
#
_entry.id   AF-A0A183E582-F1
#
_cell.length_a   1.000
_cell.length_b   1.000
_cell.length_c   1.000
_cell.angle_alpha   90.00
_cell.angle_beta   90.00
_cell.angle_gamma   90.00
#
_symmetry.space_group_name_H-M   'P 1'
#
loop_
_entity.id
_entity.type
_entity.pdbx_description
1 polymer ?
#
loop_
_entity_poly.entity_id
_entity_poly.type
_entity_poly.pdbx_seq_one_letter_code
_entity_poly.pdbx_strand_id
1 'polypeptide(L)'
;MNYAEKQSNKPILENRSKFLLAHSSSGFKHALKEVLVDPSVASALADTKAQAEVKALNTFYDLMANDAARAFYGYKHVVMANEHMAIETLLLSDSLFRSSDVQMRKKYVELADSVKAQASCFFTNTHHSNSCTGANVLIFSSMHVSGEQLSALSGVAAILRFPLHELDDEEMSDSDDDQDDHQNDRK
;
A
#
# COMPACT_ATOMS: atom_id res chain seq x y z
N MET A 1 -36.60 3.73 3.46
CA MET A 1 -36.81 4.83 2.48
C MET A 1 -38.21 5.45 2.57
N ASN A 2 -39.30 4.68 2.67
CA ASN A 2 -40.68 5.22 2.88
C ASN A 2 -40.87 6.15 4.11
N TYR A 3 -39.96 6.12 5.08
CA TYR A 3 -39.99 7.01 6.25
C TYR A 3 -39.44 8.42 5.97
N ALA A 4 -38.46 8.55 5.06
CA ALA A 4 -37.82 9.84 4.75
C ALA A 4 -38.71 10.74 3.87
N GLU A 5 -39.49 10.14 2.96
CA GLU A 5 -40.54 10.83 2.19
C GLU A 5 -41.68 11.31 3.09
N LYS A 6 -42.08 10.50 4.08
CA LYS A 6 -43.10 10.86 5.07
C LYS A 6 -42.67 11.97 6.03
N GLN A 7 -41.38 12.09 6.31
CA GLN A 7 -40.81 13.13 7.18
C GLN A 7 -40.22 14.33 6.42
N SER A 8 -40.38 14.39 5.08
CA SER A 8 -39.90 15.48 4.22
C SER A 8 -38.43 15.86 4.46
N ASN A 9 -37.57 14.84 4.68
CA ASN A 9 -36.17 15.07 5.02
C ASN A 9 -35.35 15.27 3.73
N LYS A 10 -35.42 16.51 3.19
CA LYS A 10 -34.78 16.95 1.93
C LYS A 10 -33.32 16.47 1.71
N PRO A 11 -32.39 16.53 2.70
CA PRO A 11 -31.00 16.14 2.45
C PRO A 11 -30.82 14.66 2.10
N ILE A 12 -31.68 13.77 2.59
CA ILE A 12 -31.60 12.33 2.29
C ILE A 12 -32.13 12.04 0.89
N LEU A 13 -33.17 12.76 0.48
CA LEU A 13 -33.80 12.64 -0.85
C LEU A 13 -32.86 13.13 -1.95
N GLU A 14 -32.19 14.26 -1.74
CA GLU A 14 -31.20 14.81 -2.69
C GLU A 14 -29.96 13.93 -2.83
N ASN A 15 -29.53 13.27 -1.76
CA ASN A 15 -28.35 12.39 -1.75
C ASN A 15 -28.68 10.92 -1.99
N ARG A 16 -29.88 10.60 -2.48
CA ARG A 16 -30.32 9.22 -2.70
C ARG A 16 -29.35 8.39 -3.54
N SER A 17 -28.75 8.99 -4.56
CA SER A 17 -27.79 8.33 -5.47
C SER A 17 -26.47 7.96 -4.80
N LYS A 18 -26.15 8.52 -3.63
CA LYS A 18 -24.94 8.19 -2.86
C LYS A 18 -25.10 6.94 -2.00
N PHE A 19 -26.33 6.48 -1.77
CA PHE A 19 -26.59 5.26 -1.00
C PHE A 19 -26.48 4.04 -1.89
N LEU A 20 -25.43 3.25 -1.67
CA LEU A 20 -25.17 2.00 -2.36
C LEU A 20 -25.50 0.84 -1.43
N LEU A 21 -26.20 -0.17 -1.96
CA LEU A 21 -26.40 -1.43 -1.27
C LEU A 21 -25.23 -2.34 -1.62
N ALA A 22 -24.53 -2.86 -0.61
CA ALA A 22 -23.41 -3.78 -0.78
C ALA A 22 -23.57 -5.02 0.10
N HIS A 23 -23.01 -6.14 -0.35
CA HIS A 23 -22.98 -7.37 0.44
C HIS A 23 -21.86 -7.30 1.48
N SER A 24 -22.12 -7.82 2.67
CA SER A 24 -21.13 -7.93 3.75
C SER A 24 -21.37 -9.22 4.53
N SER A 25 -20.32 -10.01 4.76
CA SER A 25 -20.40 -11.23 5.58
C SER A 25 -20.58 -10.95 7.08
N SER A 26 -20.23 -9.76 7.55
CA SER A 26 -20.17 -9.40 8.98
C SER A 26 -20.40 -7.90 9.21
N GLY A 27 -20.71 -7.51 10.46
CA GLY A 27 -20.92 -6.11 10.87
C GLY A 27 -19.70 -5.45 11.53
N PHE A 28 -18.55 -6.13 11.56
CA PHE A 28 -17.32 -5.66 12.19
C PHE A 28 -16.38 -4.96 11.18
N LYS A 29 -15.38 -4.21 11.68
CA LYS A 29 -14.45 -3.38 10.87
C LYS A 29 -13.82 -4.12 9.69
N HIS A 30 -13.45 -5.38 9.86
CA HIS A 30 -12.82 -6.19 8.80
C HIS A 30 -13.73 -6.43 7.59
N ALA A 31 -15.05 -6.44 7.78
CA ALA A 31 -16.00 -6.67 6.70
C ALA A 31 -16.05 -5.51 5.69
N LEU A 32 -15.57 -4.31 6.08
CA LEU A 32 -15.39 -3.20 5.15
C LEU A 32 -14.43 -3.55 4.00
N LYS A 33 -13.45 -4.43 4.22
CA LYS A 33 -12.56 -4.90 3.16
C LYS A 33 -13.34 -5.64 2.07
N GLU A 34 -14.24 -6.53 2.46
CA GLU A 34 -15.08 -7.29 1.52
C GLU A 34 -15.96 -6.35 0.70
N VAL A 35 -16.62 -5.41 1.37
CA VAL A 35 -17.49 -4.41 0.74
C VAL A 35 -16.73 -3.53 -0.27
N LEU A 36 -15.51 -3.13 0.06
CA LEU A 36 -14.70 -2.27 -0.81
C LEU A 36 -14.18 -3.00 -2.06
N VAL A 37 -14.08 -4.33 -2.02
CA VAL A 37 -13.64 -5.16 -3.15
C VAL A 37 -14.79 -5.51 -4.10
N ASP A 38 -16.05 -5.39 -3.65
CA ASP A 38 -17.22 -5.64 -4.49
C ASP A 38 -17.20 -4.72 -5.74
N PRO A 39 -17.26 -5.27 -6.98
CA PRO A 39 -17.17 -4.49 -8.22
C PRO A 39 -18.24 -3.39 -8.34
N SER A 40 -19.39 -3.57 -7.70
CA SER A 40 -20.47 -2.57 -7.68
C SER A 40 -20.09 -1.32 -6.87
N VAL A 41 -19.31 -1.49 -5.80
CA VAL A 41 -18.81 -0.41 -4.94
C VAL A 41 -17.47 0.13 -5.45
N ALA A 42 -16.59 -0.76 -5.92
CA ALA A 42 -15.27 -0.41 -6.43
C ALA A 42 -15.34 0.50 -7.66
N SER A 43 -16.32 0.28 -8.56
CA SER A 43 -16.54 1.18 -9.71
C SER A 43 -17.05 2.56 -9.28
N ALA A 44 -17.92 2.64 -8.28
CA ALA A 44 -18.43 3.90 -7.74
C ALA A 44 -17.37 4.68 -6.94
N LEU A 45 -16.38 3.98 -6.38
CA LEU A 45 -15.30 4.55 -5.56
C LEU A 45 -13.92 4.54 -6.26
N ALA A 46 -13.86 4.22 -7.56
CA ALA A 46 -12.60 3.98 -8.28
C ALA A 46 -11.61 5.16 -8.19
N ASP A 47 -12.12 6.38 -8.12
CA ASP A 47 -11.33 7.62 -8.05
C ASP A 47 -10.85 7.96 -6.61
N THR A 48 -11.08 7.07 -5.65
CA THR A 48 -10.64 7.28 -4.27
C THR A 48 -9.27 6.66 -4.00
N LYS A 49 -8.43 7.38 -3.24
CA LYS A 49 -7.11 6.90 -2.81
C LYS A 49 -7.17 5.54 -2.10
N ALA A 50 -8.22 5.32 -1.29
CA ALA A 50 -8.44 4.07 -0.57
C ALA A 50 -8.64 2.87 -1.52
N GLN A 51 -9.32 3.05 -2.66
CA GLN A 51 -9.48 1.97 -3.64
C GLN A 51 -8.16 1.63 -4.33
N ALA A 52 -7.33 2.63 -4.65
CA ALA A 52 -5.99 2.39 -5.20
C ALA A 52 -5.10 1.60 -4.22
N GLU A 53 -5.16 1.92 -2.94
CA GLU A 53 -4.45 1.21 -1.87
C GLU A 53 -4.92 -0.25 -1.75
N VAL A 54 -6.23 -0.50 -1.69
CA VAL A 54 -6.77 -1.87 -1.60
C VAL A 54 -6.41 -2.69 -2.83
N LYS A 55 -6.52 -2.10 -4.02
CA LYS A 55 -6.16 -2.76 -5.29
C LYS A 55 -4.68 -3.15 -5.31
N ALA A 56 -3.78 -2.22 -4.97
CA ALA A 56 -2.35 -2.49 -4.96
C ALA A 56 -1.98 -3.59 -3.95
N LEU A 57 -2.59 -3.57 -2.76
CA LEU A 57 -2.35 -4.59 -1.75
C LEU A 57 -2.87 -5.98 -2.19
N ASN A 58 -4.05 -6.04 -2.83
CA ASN A 58 -4.55 -7.29 -3.40
C ASN A 58 -3.64 -7.82 -4.51
N THR A 59 -3.19 -6.95 -5.44
CA THR A 59 -2.21 -7.33 -6.47
C THR A 59 -0.91 -7.87 -5.86
N PHE A 60 -0.43 -7.26 -4.76
CA PHE A 60 0.73 -7.77 -4.03
C PHE A 60 0.50 -9.19 -3.49
N TYR A 61 -0.63 -9.44 -2.84
CA TYR A 61 -0.97 -10.78 -2.34
C TYR A 61 -1.13 -11.82 -3.47
N ASP A 62 -1.75 -11.42 -4.58
CA ASP A 62 -1.91 -12.27 -5.76
C ASP A 62 -0.55 -12.64 -6.37
N LEU A 63 0.38 -11.68 -6.44
CA LEU A 63 1.74 -11.93 -6.92
C LEU A 63 2.51 -12.81 -5.94
N MET A 64 2.43 -12.57 -4.64
CA MET A 64 3.08 -13.43 -3.65
C MET A 64 2.59 -14.89 -3.71
N ALA A 65 1.32 -15.12 -4.06
CA ALA A 65 0.76 -16.46 -4.21
C ALA A 65 1.15 -17.15 -5.53
N ASN A 66 1.30 -16.40 -6.63
CA ASN A 66 1.52 -16.96 -7.97
C ASN A 66 2.98 -16.90 -8.44
N ASP A 67 3.72 -15.87 -8.04
CA ASP A 67 5.08 -15.51 -8.48
C ASP A 67 5.81 -14.72 -7.39
N ALA A 68 6.32 -15.46 -6.38
CA ALA A 68 6.99 -14.89 -5.21
C ALA A 68 8.20 -14.01 -5.56
N ALA A 69 8.90 -14.34 -6.65
CA ALA A 69 10.07 -13.58 -7.14
C ALA A 69 9.73 -12.14 -7.59
N ARG A 70 8.45 -11.77 -7.63
CA ARG A 70 7.97 -10.42 -8.00
C ARG A 70 7.36 -9.62 -6.86
N ALA A 71 7.26 -10.17 -5.66
CA ALA A 71 6.63 -9.51 -4.53
C ALA A 71 7.55 -9.58 -3.30
N PHE A 72 8.18 -8.46 -2.95
CA PHE A 72 9.06 -8.38 -1.79
C PHE A 72 8.50 -7.49 -0.70
N TYR A 73 8.77 -7.85 0.55
CA TYR A 73 8.45 -7.09 1.74
C TYR A 73 9.67 -7.00 2.66
N GLY A 74 9.71 -5.98 3.51
CA GLY A 74 10.86 -5.71 4.37
C GLY A 74 11.88 -4.76 3.73
N TYR A 75 12.53 -3.98 4.58
CA TYR A 75 13.38 -2.87 4.13
C TYR A 75 14.55 -3.34 3.25
N LYS A 76 15.27 -4.40 3.66
CA LYS A 76 16.45 -4.91 2.94
C LYS A 76 16.09 -5.36 1.51
N HIS A 77 15.04 -6.18 1.37
CA HIS A 77 14.59 -6.67 0.06
C HIS A 77 14.13 -5.54 -0.85
N VAL A 78 13.41 -4.55 -0.31
CA VAL A 78 12.93 -3.41 -1.10
C VAL A 78 14.08 -2.49 -1.53
N VAL A 79 15.11 -2.31 -0.69
CA VAL A 79 16.31 -1.54 -1.08
C VAL A 79 17.07 -2.25 -2.21
N MET A 80 17.30 -3.56 -2.12
CA MET A 80 17.95 -4.29 -3.22
C MET A 80 17.13 -4.25 -4.52
N ALA A 81 15.81 -4.36 -4.43
CA ALA A 81 14.93 -4.19 -5.58
C ALA A 81 15.02 -2.78 -6.20
N ASN A 82 15.24 -1.74 -5.37
CA ASN A 82 15.44 -0.37 -5.82
C ASN A 82 16.79 -0.20 -6.53
N GLU A 83 17.85 -0.85 -6.05
CA GLU A 83 19.18 -0.86 -6.69
C GLU A 83 19.13 -1.47 -8.09
N HIS A 84 18.32 -2.52 -8.28
CA HIS A 84 18.08 -3.17 -9.57
C HIS A 84 17.05 -2.44 -10.44
N MET A 85 16.51 -1.29 -9.98
CA MET A 85 15.46 -0.53 -10.67
C MET A 85 14.23 -1.38 -11.07
N ALA A 86 13.92 -2.39 -10.26
CA ALA A 86 12.89 -3.38 -10.56
C ALA A 86 11.50 -3.00 -10.03
N ILE A 87 11.42 -1.95 -9.20
CA ILE A 87 10.18 -1.55 -8.51
C ILE A 87 9.16 -0.97 -9.51
N GLU A 88 7.99 -1.59 -9.55
CA GLU A 88 6.80 -1.08 -10.23
C GLU A 88 5.98 -0.20 -9.28
N THR A 89 5.61 -0.75 -8.13
CA THR A 89 4.80 -0.07 -7.12
C THR A 89 5.42 -0.27 -5.74
N LEU A 90 5.75 0.82 -5.07
CA LEU A 90 6.22 0.84 -3.69
C LEU A 90 5.02 1.09 -2.76
N LEU A 91 4.87 0.24 -1.75
CA LEU A 91 3.86 0.33 -0.71
C LEU A 91 4.54 0.70 0.61
N LEU A 92 4.17 1.83 1.19
CA LEU A 92 4.73 2.29 2.47
C LEU A 92 3.63 2.64 3.46
N SER A 93 3.76 2.20 4.71
CA SER A 93 2.89 2.61 5.80
C SER A 93 3.26 4.00 6.31
N ASP A 94 2.26 4.86 6.56
CA ASP A 94 2.47 6.19 7.11
C ASP A 94 3.03 6.17 8.54
N SER A 95 2.86 5.06 9.27
CA SER A 95 3.42 4.87 10.62
C SER A 95 4.95 4.94 10.63
N LEU A 96 5.61 4.45 9.58
CA LEU A 96 7.07 4.45 9.44
C LEU A 96 7.64 5.88 9.33
N PHE A 97 6.86 6.82 8.82
CA PHE A 97 7.23 8.24 8.75
C PHE A 97 6.96 9.00 10.06
N ARG A 98 6.19 8.41 10.98
CA ARG A 98 5.79 9.01 12.26
C ARG A 98 6.59 8.44 13.45
N SER A 99 7.53 7.53 13.22
CA SER A 99 8.36 6.94 14.26
C SER A 99 9.21 8.00 14.98
N SER A 100 9.51 7.74 16.26
CA SER A 100 10.33 8.63 17.11
C SER A 100 11.76 8.70 16.61
N ASP A 101 12.30 7.58 16.08
CA ASP A 101 13.64 7.54 15.53
C ASP A 101 13.76 8.37 14.25
N VAL A 102 14.67 9.34 14.28
CA VAL A 102 14.97 10.21 13.14
C VAL A 102 15.75 9.46 12.07
N GLN A 103 16.57 8.48 12.45
CA GLN A 103 17.39 7.73 11.49
C GLN A 103 16.56 6.83 10.60
N MET A 104 15.64 6.03 11.18
CA MET A 104 14.68 5.24 10.41
C MET A 104 13.85 6.10 9.46
N ARG A 105 13.33 7.25 9.92
CA ARG A 105 12.54 8.14 9.04
C ARG A 105 13.32 8.62 7.83
N LYS A 106 14.59 9.02 8.02
CA LYS A 106 15.44 9.45 6.91
C LYS A 106 15.63 8.35 5.88
N LYS A 107 15.90 7.11 6.32
CA LYS A 107 16.05 5.93 5.45
C LYS A 107 14.83 5.70 4.55
N TYR A 108 13.62 5.70 5.12
CA TYR A 108 12.38 5.50 4.34
C TYR A 108 12.03 6.70 3.45
N VAL A 109 12.35 7.93 3.86
CA VAL A 109 12.19 9.12 3.02
C VAL A 109 13.14 9.06 1.82
N GLU A 110 14.41 8.73 2.02
CA GLU A 110 15.41 8.58 0.96
C GLU A 110 15.02 7.48 -0.04
N LEU A 111 14.49 6.36 0.45
CA LEU A 111 13.97 5.29 -0.39
C LEU A 111 12.78 5.77 -1.24
N ALA A 112 11.81 6.43 -0.62
CA ALA A 112 10.64 6.95 -1.33
C ALA A 112 11.02 8.02 -2.37
N ASP A 113 12.00 8.87 -2.06
CA ASP A 113 12.50 9.90 -2.98
C ASP A 113 13.30 9.27 -4.13
N SER A 114 14.07 8.22 -3.88
CA SER A 114 14.79 7.46 -4.92
C SER A 114 13.83 6.84 -5.93
N VAL A 115 12.77 6.18 -5.46
CA VAL A 115 11.75 5.57 -6.32
C VAL A 115 10.96 6.64 -7.09
N LYS A 116 10.64 7.78 -6.47
CA LYS A 116 10.02 8.92 -7.17
C LYS A 116 10.94 9.58 -8.19
N ALA A 117 12.24 9.64 -7.94
CA ALA A 117 13.22 10.18 -8.89
C ALA A 117 13.28 9.31 -10.15
N GLN A 118 13.23 7.98 -9.99
CA GLN A 118 13.11 7.04 -11.12
C GLN A 118 11.82 7.26 -11.92
N ALA A 119 10.73 7.63 -11.25
CA ALA A 119 9.46 7.94 -11.92
C ALA A 119 9.47 9.24 -12.72
N SER A 120 10.27 10.24 -12.30
CA SER A 120 10.29 11.60 -12.90
C SER A 120 11.42 11.82 -13.92
N CYS A 121 12.46 10.99 -13.95
CA CYS A 121 13.61 11.14 -14.85
C CYS A 121 13.28 10.93 -16.34
N PHE A 122 12.18 10.27 -16.68
CA PHE A 122 11.81 9.99 -18.07
C PHE A 122 10.91 11.08 -18.70
N PHE A 123 11.24 12.37 -18.59
CA PHE A 123 10.46 13.44 -19.25
C PHE A 123 11.24 14.27 -20.28
N THR A 124 12.50 13.98 -20.57
CA THR A 124 13.25 14.76 -21.59
C THR A 124 13.73 13.91 -22.76
N ASN A 125 12.98 14.01 -23.86
CA ASN A 125 13.38 13.89 -25.27
C ASN A 125 14.28 12.71 -25.67
N THR A 126 13.70 11.58 -26.11
CA THR A 126 14.14 10.89 -27.34
C THR A 126 13.19 9.76 -27.79
N HIS A 127 12.95 9.68 -29.10
CA HIS A 127 12.17 8.66 -29.77
C HIS A 127 12.91 7.30 -29.82
N HIS A 128 12.57 6.36 -28.94
CA HIS A 128 12.60 4.91 -29.24
C HIS A 128 11.75 4.16 -28.19
N SER A 129 10.87 3.29 -28.66
CA SER A 129 9.95 2.45 -27.87
C SER A 129 10.75 1.45 -27.00
N ASN A 130 10.44 1.14 -25.74
CA ASN A 130 9.20 0.55 -25.22
C ASN A 130 9.04 0.89 -23.72
N SER A 131 7.80 1.20 -23.30
CA SER A 131 7.26 1.33 -21.92
C SER A 131 8.11 2.09 -20.89
N CYS A 132 7.91 3.39 -20.83
CA CYS A 132 8.33 4.26 -19.74
C CYS A 132 7.40 4.04 -18.54
N THR A 133 7.56 2.93 -17.83
CA THR A 133 6.75 2.69 -16.64
C THR A 133 7.37 3.50 -15.51
N GLY A 134 6.73 4.58 -15.09
CA GLY A 134 7.13 5.31 -13.88
C GLY A 134 6.88 4.43 -12.65
N ALA A 135 7.79 4.40 -11.69
CA ALA A 135 7.55 3.70 -10.44
C ALA A 135 6.50 4.46 -9.61
N ASN A 136 5.46 3.78 -9.16
CA ASN A 136 4.39 4.40 -8.37
C ASN A 136 4.68 4.25 -6.87
N VAL A 137 4.46 5.29 -6.07
CA VAL A 137 4.62 5.25 -4.61
C VAL A 137 3.28 5.47 -3.94
N LEU A 138 2.80 4.45 -3.24
CA LEU A 138 1.55 4.46 -2.49
C LEU A 138 1.82 4.48 -0.99
N ILE A 139 1.41 5.55 -0.33
CA ILE A 139 1.49 5.69 1.12
C ILE A 139 0.14 5.30 1.73
N PHE A 140 0.13 4.22 2.50
CA PHE A 140 -1.01 3.64 3.18
C PHE A 140 -1.20 4.27 4.55
N SER A 141 -2.43 4.61 4.89
CA SER A 141 -2.72 5.05 6.26
C SER A 141 -2.88 3.85 7.18
N SER A 142 -2.14 3.85 8.28
CA SER A 142 -2.27 2.91 9.40
C SER A 142 -3.67 2.87 10.02
N MET A 143 -4.50 3.89 9.82
CA MET A 143 -5.90 3.90 10.27
C MET A 143 -6.85 3.13 9.33
N HIS A 144 -6.41 2.83 8.10
CA HIS A 144 -7.19 2.09 7.12
C HIS A 144 -6.88 0.59 7.21
N VAL A 145 -7.88 -0.25 6.90
CA VAL A 145 -7.74 -1.72 6.96
C VAL A 145 -6.59 -2.25 6.08
N SER A 146 -6.32 -1.61 4.94
CA SER A 146 -5.18 -1.98 4.09
C SER A 146 -3.83 -1.60 4.72
N GLY A 147 -3.76 -0.49 5.46
CA GLY A 147 -2.54 -0.07 6.15
C GLY A 147 -2.25 -0.92 7.39
N GLU A 148 -3.28 -1.41 8.09
CA GLU A 148 -3.11 -2.42 9.16
C GLU A 148 -2.48 -3.71 8.61
N GLN A 149 -2.96 -4.19 7.45
CA GLN A 149 -2.39 -5.37 6.78
C GLN A 149 -0.95 -5.15 6.31
N LEU A 150 -0.65 -3.99 5.70
CA LEU A 150 0.71 -3.67 5.29
C LEU A 150 1.64 -3.55 6.50
N SER A 151 1.16 -2.99 7.61
CA SER A 151 1.94 -2.88 8.86
C SER A 151 2.24 -4.25 9.47
N ALA A 152 1.34 -5.23 9.31
CA ALA A 152 1.62 -6.62 9.68
C ALA A 152 2.72 -7.28 8.82
N LEU A 153 2.96 -6.76 7.61
CA LEU A 153 4.04 -7.15 6.70
C LEU A 153 5.23 -6.18 6.79
N SER A 154 5.69 -5.84 8.00
CA SER A 154 6.77 -4.87 8.28
C SER A 154 6.51 -3.40 7.93
N GLY A 155 5.39 -3.08 7.28
CA GLY A 155 5.03 -1.72 6.87
C GLY A 155 5.66 -1.24 5.56
N VAL A 156 6.51 -2.05 4.93
CA VAL A 156 7.17 -1.74 3.65
C VAL A 156 7.10 -2.95 2.71
N ALA A 157 6.61 -2.72 1.50
CA ALA A 157 6.54 -3.75 0.46
C ALA A 157 6.71 -3.15 -0.94
N ALA A 158 7.10 -3.97 -1.90
CA ALA A 158 7.26 -3.57 -3.29
C ALA A 158 6.76 -4.67 -4.23
N ILE A 159 6.08 -4.22 -5.29
CA ILE A 159 5.72 -5.02 -6.46
C ILE A 159 6.77 -4.76 -7.54
N LEU A 160 7.30 -5.83 -8.13
CA LEU A 160 8.35 -5.78 -9.14
C LEU A 160 7.81 -5.99 -10.56
N ARG A 161 8.49 -5.35 -11.51
CA ARG A 161 8.21 -5.44 -12.94
C ARG A 161 8.67 -6.77 -13.53
N PHE A 162 9.79 -7.28 -13.04
CA PHE A 162 10.40 -8.53 -13.47
C PHE A 162 10.81 -9.35 -12.24
N PRO A 163 10.78 -10.69 -12.35
CA PRO A 163 11.18 -11.56 -11.25
C PRO A 163 12.68 -11.45 -10.98
N LEU A 164 13.05 -11.26 -9.72
CA LEU A 164 14.43 -11.24 -9.24
C LEU A 164 14.72 -12.55 -8.49
N HIS A 165 15.24 -13.54 -9.21
CA HIS A 165 15.52 -14.88 -8.67
C HIS A 165 16.73 -14.91 -7.71
N GLU A 166 17.59 -13.89 -7.75
CA GLU A 166 18.79 -13.81 -6.91
C GLU A 166 18.48 -13.54 -5.42
N LEU A 167 17.23 -13.18 -5.10
CA LEU A 167 16.81 -12.81 -3.73
C LEU A 167 16.09 -13.94 -2.98
N ASP A 168 15.74 -15.04 -3.65
CA ASP A 168 15.18 -16.24 -2.99
C ASP A 168 16.28 -17.09 -2.32
N ASP A 169 17.53 -17.04 -2.82
CA ASP A 169 18.65 -17.84 -2.30
C ASP A 169 19.38 -17.19 -1.11
N GLU A 170 19.20 -15.88 -0.92
CA GLU A 170 19.64 -15.16 0.27
C GLU A 170 18.53 -15.22 1.34
N GLU A 171 18.35 -16.38 1.98
CA GLU A 171 17.81 -16.44 3.35
C GLU A 171 18.76 -15.67 4.29
N MET A 172 18.79 -14.35 4.17
CA MET A 172 19.45 -13.46 5.10
C MET A 172 18.58 -13.46 6.35
N SER A 173 18.94 -14.32 7.30
CA SER A 173 18.20 -14.52 8.53
C SER A 173 17.75 -13.19 9.12
N ASP A 174 16.46 -13.07 9.40
CA ASP A 174 15.86 -12.01 10.21
C ASP A 174 16.37 -12.13 11.66
N SER A 175 17.66 -11.86 11.84
CA SER A 175 18.34 -11.79 13.12
C SER A 175 19.14 -10.50 13.10
N ASP A 176 18.77 -9.61 14.04
CA ASP A 176 19.40 -8.35 14.42
C ASP A 176 18.99 -7.13 13.55
N ASP A 177 18.31 -6.09 14.04
CA ASP A 177 18.35 -5.44 15.37
C ASP A 177 16.95 -4.94 15.82
N ASP A 178 16.34 -5.63 16.79
CA ASP A 178 15.55 -4.98 17.84
C ASP A 178 16.39 -5.04 19.12
N GLN A 179 17.45 -4.21 19.20
CA GLN A 179 18.04 -3.88 20.50
C GLN A 179 17.10 -2.91 21.21
N ASP A 180 16.13 -3.52 21.86
CA ASP A 180 15.17 -2.93 22.77
C ASP A 180 15.94 -2.45 24.02
N ASP A 181 16.56 -1.27 23.94
CA ASP A 181 17.21 -0.61 25.07
C ASP A 181 16.13 0.01 25.99
N HIS A 182 15.31 -0.86 26.59
CA HIS A 182 14.48 -0.54 27.73
C HIS A 182 15.38 -0.36 28.98
N GLN A 183 16.14 0.72 29.02
CA GLN A 183 16.65 1.24 30.29
C GLN A 183 15.47 1.79 31.09
N ASN A 184 15.00 0.90 31.97
CA ASN A 184 14.06 1.12 33.04
C ASN A 184 14.63 2.13 34.04
N ASP A 185 14.46 3.42 33.79
CA ASP A 185 14.69 4.46 34.79
C ASP A 185 13.52 4.51 35.77
N ARG A 186 13.55 3.58 36.73
CA ARG A 186 12.95 3.79 38.05
C ARG A 186 13.94 4.59 38.91
N LYS A 187 13.60 5.84 39.20
CA LYS A 187 13.83 6.41 40.53
C LYS A 187 12.88 7.54 40.87
#